data_AF-A0AAD8E8H8-F1
#
_entry.id   AF-A0AAD8E8H8-F1
#
_cell.length_a   1.000
_cell.length_b   1.000
_cell.length_c   1.000
_cell.angle_alpha   90.00
_cell.angle_beta   90.00
_cell.angle_gamma   90.00
#
_symmetry.space_group_name_H-M   'P 1'
#
loop_
_entity.id
_entity.type
_entity.pdbx_description
1 polymer ?
#
loop_
_entity_poly.entity_id
_entity_poly.type
_entity_poly.pdbx_seq_one_letter_code
_entity_poly.pdbx_strand_id
1 'polypeptide(L)'
;NDVGLRFIFLDGEEAFKSWGPSDSIYGARHLAAKWEQMPFPRNNNDGTNQLDRMDIFVLLDLLGAPDPVFYNYFSKTEKWYRRMMLAERNLARLGQLVQYSVGKPDQYYFQQKSLRAGIEDDHIPFLRRGVPILHLIPIPFPSVWHQEEDNRNAVDLTTVENLSKILRVFVAEYLHLQISVMASSSPLLICLRRLLTPSRVLLHMHEPCTTTLLLPFTTHQYVLYHPL
;
A
#
# COMPACT_ATOMS: atom_id res chain seq x y z
N ASN A 1 -14.65 -11.81 12.56
CA ASN A 1 -13.26 -11.59 12.13
C ASN A 1 -12.79 -10.32 12.79
N ASP A 2 -11.93 -10.45 13.79
CA ASP A 2 -11.36 -9.30 14.48
C ASP A 2 -10.06 -8.94 13.75
N VAL A 3 -10.16 -8.14 12.67
CA VAL A 3 -9.02 -7.72 11.83
C VAL A 3 -8.87 -6.20 11.96
N GLY A 4 -7.64 -5.72 12.09
CA GLY A 4 -7.28 -4.33 12.32
C GLY A 4 -6.13 -3.91 11.40
N LEU A 5 -5.85 -2.61 11.39
CA LEU A 5 -4.82 -2.01 10.54
C LEU A 5 -3.72 -1.38 11.39
N ARG A 6 -2.47 -1.61 11.02
CA ARG A 6 -1.28 -0.96 11.58
C ARG A 6 -0.44 -0.38 10.44
N PHE A 7 0.12 0.78 10.70
CA PHE A 7 1.14 1.36 9.83
C PHE A 7 2.51 1.12 10.47
N ILE A 8 3.48 0.75 9.65
CA ILE A 8 4.88 0.63 10.06
C ILE A 8 5.68 1.55 9.15
N PHE A 9 6.51 2.38 9.76
CA PHE A 9 7.47 3.21 9.05
C PHE A 9 8.83 2.70 9.51
N LEU A 10 9.50 1.95 8.63
CA LEU A 10 10.80 1.38 8.92
C LEU A 10 11.88 2.40 8.63
N ASP A 11 12.94 2.33 9.45
CA ASP A 11 14.08 3.23 9.37
C ASP A 11 15.31 2.45 8.91
N GLY A 12 16.21 3.13 8.20
CA GLY A 12 17.42 2.54 7.62
C GLY A 12 17.12 1.35 6.71
N GLU A 13 16.26 1.54 5.71
CA GLU A 13 16.08 0.56 4.64
C GLU A 13 17.35 0.51 3.76
N GLU A 14 17.84 1.68 3.37
CA GLU A 14 18.98 1.83 2.46
C GLU A 14 20.31 1.38 3.04
N ALA A 15 21.20 0.97 2.13
CA ALA A 15 22.60 0.69 2.44
C ALA A 15 23.41 1.98 2.63
N PHE A 16 24.36 1.98 3.57
CA PHE A 16 25.32 3.07 3.71
C PHE A 16 26.47 2.98 2.70
N LYS A 17 26.88 1.76 2.32
CA LYS A 17 28.00 1.55 1.39
C LYS A 17 27.68 0.55 0.29
N SER A 18 27.25 -0.64 0.66
CA SER A 18 27.07 -1.74 -0.29
C SER A 18 25.95 -2.63 0.21
N TRP A 19 24.85 -2.62 -0.54
CA TRP A 19 23.67 -3.43 -0.25
C TRP A 19 24.05 -4.89 0.02
N GLY A 20 23.61 -5.40 1.16
CA GLY A 20 23.84 -6.80 1.52
C GLY A 20 23.38 -7.12 2.94
N PRO A 21 23.58 -8.37 3.41
CA PRO A 21 22.95 -8.87 4.63
C PRO A 21 23.21 -8.07 5.93
N SER A 22 24.30 -7.29 5.98
CA SER A 22 24.68 -6.45 7.12
C SER A 22 24.52 -4.95 6.89
N ASP A 23 24.34 -4.52 5.64
CA ASP A 23 24.31 -3.12 5.20
C ASP A 23 23.08 -2.87 4.32
N SER A 24 21.92 -3.12 4.92
CA SER A 24 20.58 -2.78 4.42
C SER A 24 19.53 -3.17 5.48
N ILE A 25 18.30 -2.68 5.30
CA ILE A 25 17.07 -3.10 5.98
C ILE A 25 17.22 -3.21 7.50
N TYR A 26 17.93 -2.24 8.10
CA TYR A 26 18.32 -2.19 9.50
C TYR A 26 17.11 -2.25 10.42
N GLY A 27 16.13 -1.37 10.18
CA GLY A 27 14.87 -1.30 10.92
C GLY A 27 14.05 -2.58 10.78
N ALA A 28 13.88 -3.11 9.56
CA ALA A 28 13.17 -4.36 9.33
C ALA A 28 13.80 -5.54 10.08
N ARG A 29 15.13 -5.70 9.99
CA ARG A 29 15.85 -6.78 10.66
C ARG A 29 15.65 -6.72 12.17
N HIS A 30 15.79 -5.53 12.75
CA HIS A 30 15.59 -5.32 14.18
C HIS A 30 14.13 -5.57 14.59
N LEU A 31 13.15 -5.02 13.87
CA LEU A 31 11.74 -5.15 14.24
C LEU A 31 11.24 -6.59 14.13
N ALA A 32 11.58 -7.30 13.04
CA ALA A 32 11.19 -8.70 12.86
C ALA A 32 11.77 -9.60 13.96
N ALA A 33 13.05 -9.43 14.30
CA ALA A 33 13.68 -10.16 15.39
C ALA A 33 13.05 -9.85 16.76
N LYS A 34 12.72 -8.57 17.01
CA LYS A 34 12.03 -8.15 18.23
C LYS A 34 10.64 -8.77 18.35
N TRP A 35 9.85 -8.76 17.27
CA TRP A 35 8.49 -9.28 17.30
C TRP A 35 8.40 -10.80 17.39
N GLU A 36 9.37 -11.51 16.82
CA GLU A 36 9.53 -12.96 17.03
C GLU A 36 9.73 -13.32 18.50
N GLN A 37 10.45 -12.48 19.26
CA GLN A 37 10.73 -12.67 20.68
C GLN A 37 9.63 -12.15 21.62
N MET A 38 8.51 -11.64 21.08
CA MET A 38 7.41 -11.09 21.88
C MET A 38 6.20 -12.03 21.83
N PRO A 39 5.96 -12.88 22.85
CA PRO A 39 4.81 -13.77 22.89
C PRO A 39 3.48 -13.02 22.74
N PHE A 40 2.54 -13.63 22.02
CA PHE A 40 1.18 -13.10 21.90
C PHE A 40 0.11 -14.19 21.79
N PRO A 41 -0.94 -14.18 22.64
CA PRO A 41 -1.09 -13.31 23.81
C PRO A 41 0.06 -13.52 24.82
N ARG A 42 0.32 -12.54 25.71
CA ARG A 42 1.53 -12.55 26.58
C ARG A 42 1.74 -13.85 27.37
N ASN A 43 0.66 -14.57 27.66
CA ASN A 43 0.66 -15.83 28.41
C ASN A 43 0.29 -17.02 27.52
N ASN A 44 0.67 -16.99 26.24
CA ASN A 44 0.44 -18.13 25.35
C ASN A 44 1.38 -19.29 25.70
N ASN A 45 0.90 -20.50 25.45
CA ASN A 45 1.66 -21.74 25.67
C ASN A 45 1.91 -22.48 24.34
N ASP A 46 1.43 -21.93 23.22
CA ASP A 46 1.54 -22.52 21.87
C ASP A 46 2.74 -22.00 21.08
N GLY A 47 3.54 -21.09 21.67
CA GLY A 47 4.73 -20.53 21.06
C GLY A 47 4.48 -19.41 20.04
N THR A 48 3.24 -18.93 19.92
CA THR A 48 2.92 -17.80 19.02
C THR A 48 3.58 -16.49 19.47
N ASN A 49 3.74 -15.53 18.58
CA ASN A 49 4.39 -14.24 18.87
C ASN A 49 3.74 -13.10 18.07
N GLN A 50 4.30 -11.89 18.14
CA GLN A 50 3.70 -10.73 17.46
C GLN A 50 3.69 -10.87 15.93
N LEU A 51 4.58 -11.66 15.33
CA LEU A 51 4.59 -11.93 13.89
C LEU A 51 3.41 -12.80 13.47
N ASP A 52 2.99 -13.76 14.30
CA ASP A 52 1.84 -14.63 13.99
C ASP A 52 0.52 -13.86 13.90
N ARG A 53 0.49 -12.62 14.41
CA ARG A 53 -0.65 -11.70 14.28
C ARG A 53 -0.73 -10.99 12.93
N MET A 54 0.35 -11.02 12.14
CA MET A 54 0.43 -10.37 10.84
C MET A 54 -0.25 -11.27 9.81
N ASP A 55 -1.51 -10.97 9.50
CA ASP A 55 -2.28 -11.72 8.50
C ASP A 55 -1.72 -11.49 7.08
N ILE A 56 -1.31 -10.25 6.80
CA ILE A 56 -0.54 -9.89 5.61
C ILE A 56 0.32 -8.65 5.87
N PHE A 57 1.55 -8.67 5.35
CA PHE A 57 2.40 -7.49 5.25
C PHE A 57 2.32 -6.94 3.82
N VAL A 58 1.69 -5.78 3.66
CA VAL A 58 1.65 -5.05 2.38
C VAL A 58 2.76 -3.99 2.37
N LEU A 59 3.87 -4.30 1.70
CA LEU A 59 5.02 -3.38 1.60
C LEU A 59 4.87 -2.54 0.34
N LEU A 60 4.92 -1.22 0.45
CA LEU A 60 4.85 -0.31 -0.69
C LEU A 60 6.20 0.38 -0.83
N ASP A 61 6.75 0.32 -2.03
CA ASP A 61 8.04 0.90 -2.33
C ASP A 61 8.12 1.40 -3.78
N LEU A 62 8.95 2.41 -4.00
CA LEU A 62 9.17 3.10 -5.29
C LEU A 62 7.88 3.54 -5.99
N LEU A 63 6.94 4.07 -5.23
CA LEU A 63 5.66 4.61 -5.74
C LEU A 63 5.77 6.10 -6.02
N GLY A 64 5.13 6.56 -7.08
CA GLY A 64 4.97 7.99 -7.39
C GLY A 64 5.32 8.35 -8.83
N ALA A 65 6.20 7.58 -9.47
CA ALA A 65 6.47 7.73 -10.90
C ALA A 65 5.24 7.41 -11.75
N PRO A 66 5.11 8.00 -12.96
CA PRO A 66 3.98 7.72 -13.85
C PRO A 66 3.97 6.27 -14.33
N ASP A 67 2.75 5.75 -14.56
CA ASP A 67 2.51 4.47 -15.22
C ASP A 67 3.26 3.25 -14.62
N PRO A 68 3.25 3.04 -13.28
CA PRO A 68 3.96 1.93 -12.64
C PRO A 68 3.35 0.58 -13.04
N VAL A 69 4.18 -0.45 -13.10
CA VAL A 69 3.77 -1.81 -13.48
C VAL A 69 4.09 -2.78 -12.35
N PHE A 70 3.08 -3.28 -11.67
CA PHE A 70 3.20 -4.24 -10.57
C PHE A 70 2.96 -5.67 -11.06
N TYR A 71 3.60 -6.63 -10.39
CA TYR A 71 3.43 -8.07 -10.63
C TYR A 71 3.12 -8.81 -9.33
N ASN A 72 2.57 -10.02 -9.45
CA ASN A 72 2.47 -10.92 -8.32
C ASN A 72 3.82 -11.60 -8.04
N TYR A 73 4.44 -11.30 -6.91
CA TYR A 73 5.73 -11.89 -6.51
C TYR A 73 5.59 -13.16 -5.66
N PHE A 74 4.49 -13.32 -4.91
CA PHE A 74 4.33 -14.39 -3.93
C PHE A 74 3.01 -15.15 -4.12
N SER A 75 3.09 -16.47 -4.31
CA SER A 75 1.89 -17.31 -4.44
C SER A 75 0.99 -17.29 -3.19
N LYS A 76 1.57 -17.17 -1.98
CA LYS A 76 0.84 -17.14 -0.70
C LYS A 76 -0.14 -15.96 -0.61
N THR A 77 0.13 -14.85 -1.29
CA THR A 77 -0.70 -13.63 -1.27
C THR A 77 -1.34 -13.32 -2.62
N GLU A 78 -1.28 -14.24 -3.60
CA GLU A 78 -1.85 -14.06 -4.94
C GLU A 78 -3.34 -13.70 -4.88
N LYS A 79 -4.09 -14.29 -3.96
CA LYS A 79 -5.53 -13.96 -3.77
C LYS A 79 -5.72 -12.47 -3.50
N TRP A 80 -4.84 -11.85 -2.71
CA TRP A 80 -4.91 -10.45 -2.32
C TRP A 80 -4.41 -9.53 -3.43
N TYR A 81 -3.34 -9.94 -4.13
CA TYR A 81 -2.90 -9.26 -5.34
C TYR A 81 -4.03 -9.17 -6.39
N ARG A 82 -4.78 -10.27 -6.60
CA ARG A 82 -5.96 -10.28 -7.47
C ARG A 82 -7.07 -9.34 -6.99
N ARG A 83 -7.24 -9.12 -5.68
CA ARG A 83 -8.20 -8.13 -5.16
C ARG A 83 -7.78 -6.70 -5.54
N MET A 84 -6.49 -6.35 -5.48
CA MET A 84 -6.00 -5.06 -5.98
C MET A 84 -6.25 -4.86 -7.48
N MET A 85 -5.95 -5.88 -8.29
CA MET A 85 -6.27 -5.85 -9.73
C MET A 85 -7.77 -5.61 -9.99
N LEU A 86 -8.64 -6.27 -9.23
CA LEU A 86 -10.09 -6.09 -9.35
C LEU A 86 -10.54 -4.70 -8.91
N ALA A 87 -9.95 -4.15 -7.85
CA ALA A 87 -10.22 -2.79 -7.38
C ALA A 87 -9.87 -1.77 -8.47
N GLU A 88 -8.68 -1.89 -9.08
CA GLU A 88 -8.26 -1.07 -10.21
C GLU A 88 -9.24 -1.16 -11.38
N ARG A 89 -9.54 -2.37 -11.86
CA ARG A 89 -10.46 -2.59 -13.00
C ARG A 89 -11.86 -2.04 -12.72
N ASN A 90 -12.37 -2.18 -11.50
CA ASN A 90 -13.67 -1.66 -11.12
C ASN A 90 -13.68 -0.13 -11.09
N LEU A 91 -12.66 0.49 -10.50
CA LEU A 91 -12.51 1.95 -10.50
C LEU A 91 -12.39 2.49 -11.93
N ALA A 92 -11.61 1.84 -12.79
CA ALA A 92 -11.49 2.20 -14.20
C ALA A 92 -12.84 2.12 -14.93
N ARG A 93 -13.57 1.01 -14.80
CA ARG A 93 -14.90 0.82 -15.41
C ARG A 93 -15.93 1.85 -14.94
N LEU A 94 -15.80 2.32 -13.71
CA LEU A 94 -16.67 3.35 -13.12
C LEU A 94 -16.20 4.79 -13.44
N GLY A 95 -15.16 4.96 -14.25
CA GLY A 95 -14.60 6.28 -14.58
C GLY A 95 -14.00 7.03 -13.38
N GLN A 96 -13.53 6.29 -12.37
CA GLN A 96 -13.00 6.86 -11.12
C GLN A 96 -11.50 7.13 -11.15
N LEU A 97 -10.80 6.56 -12.13
CA LEU A 97 -9.37 6.78 -12.33
C LEU A 97 -9.15 7.94 -13.29
N VAL A 98 -8.23 8.83 -12.95
CA VAL A 98 -7.93 10.07 -13.70
C VAL A 98 -6.84 9.77 -14.72
N GLN A 99 -7.02 10.25 -15.96
CA GLN A 99 -6.10 10.08 -17.10
C GLN A 99 -5.57 8.65 -17.29
N TYR A 100 -6.36 7.68 -16.83
CA TYR A 100 -5.99 6.28 -16.79
C TYR A 100 -6.36 5.62 -18.12
N SER A 101 -5.39 5.02 -18.81
CA SER A 101 -5.60 4.37 -20.13
C SER A 101 -6.21 5.29 -21.22
N VAL A 102 -6.14 6.63 -21.06
CA VAL A 102 -6.69 7.55 -22.08
C VAL A 102 -5.79 7.48 -23.33
N GLY A 103 -6.29 6.86 -24.39
CA GLY A 103 -5.60 6.71 -25.67
C GLY A 103 -4.64 5.50 -25.78
N LYS A 104 -4.64 4.59 -24.80
CA LYS A 104 -3.82 3.36 -24.82
C LYS A 104 -4.66 2.15 -24.41
N PRO A 105 -4.88 1.14 -25.28
CA PRO A 105 -5.53 -0.10 -24.88
C PRO A 105 -4.66 -0.86 -23.86
N ASP A 106 -5.29 -1.40 -22.82
CA ASP A 106 -4.73 -2.41 -21.90
C ASP A 106 -3.55 -2.00 -20.99
N GLN A 107 -3.44 -0.73 -20.57
CA GLN A 107 -2.43 -0.33 -19.57
C GLN A 107 -3.02 -0.34 -18.16
N TYR A 108 -3.01 -1.52 -17.52
CA TYR A 108 -3.25 -1.67 -16.08
C TYR A 108 -1.96 -1.53 -15.29
N TYR A 109 -1.99 -0.92 -14.10
CA TYR A 109 -0.83 -0.94 -13.21
C TYR A 109 -0.59 -2.37 -12.71
N PHE A 110 -1.65 -3.09 -12.32
CA PHE A 110 -1.52 -4.45 -11.78
C PHE A 110 -1.68 -5.53 -12.87
N GLN A 111 -0.57 -6.17 -13.22
CA GLN A 111 -0.49 -7.16 -14.29
C GLN A 111 -1.00 -8.53 -13.84
N GLN A 112 -1.64 -9.29 -14.74
CA GLN A 112 -2.09 -10.66 -14.44
C GLN A 112 -0.94 -11.67 -14.30
N LYS A 113 0.29 -11.26 -14.61
CA LYS A 113 1.48 -12.12 -14.61
C LYS A 113 2.08 -12.19 -13.20
N SER A 114 2.61 -13.36 -12.87
CA SER A 114 3.51 -13.50 -11.72
C SER A 114 4.96 -13.36 -12.18
N LEU A 115 5.80 -12.76 -11.36
CA LEU A 115 7.21 -12.53 -11.66
C LEU A 115 8.08 -13.00 -10.49
N ARG A 116 9.15 -13.73 -10.79
CA ARG A 116 10.20 -14.07 -9.80
C ARG A 116 11.36 -13.11 -10.00
N ALA A 117 11.30 -11.96 -9.35
CA ALA A 117 12.29 -10.90 -9.53
C ALA A 117 13.42 -10.92 -8.49
N GLY A 118 13.22 -11.57 -7.33
CA GLY A 118 14.25 -11.65 -6.29
C GLY A 118 14.64 -10.29 -5.69
N ILE A 119 13.70 -9.33 -5.67
CA ILE A 119 13.90 -7.99 -5.12
C ILE A 119 14.09 -8.14 -3.61
N GLU A 120 15.23 -7.69 -3.10
CA GLU A 120 15.45 -7.55 -1.66
C GLU A 120 14.93 -6.20 -1.20
N ASP A 121 14.23 -6.19 -0.07
CA ASP A 121 13.61 -5.01 0.55
C ASP A 121 13.22 -5.42 2.00
N ASP A 122 12.65 -4.50 2.76
CA ASP A 122 12.27 -4.62 4.17
C ASP A 122 11.35 -5.80 4.51
N HIS A 123 10.69 -6.40 3.52
CA HIS A 123 9.87 -7.59 3.74
C HIS A 123 10.70 -8.84 4.06
N ILE A 124 11.98 -8.90 3.67
CA ILE A 124 12.81 -10.11 3.74
C ILE A 124 12.88 -10.72 5.15
N PRO A 125 13.12 -9.96 6.24
CA PRO A 125 13.20 -10.51 7.59
C PRO A 125 11.86 -11.08 8.08
N PHE A 126 10.73 -10.54 7.62
CA PHE A 126 9.39 -11.02 7.94
C PHE A 126 9.02 -12.25 7.12
N LEU A 127 9.33 -12.24 5.82
CA LEU A 127 9.13 -13.37 4.92
C LEU A 127 9.85 -14.63 5.41
N ARG A 128 11.13 -14.49 5.83
CA ARG A 128 11.93 -15.59 6.39
C ARG A 128 11.32 -16.19 7.67
N ARG A 129 10.46 -15.45 8.36
CA ARG A 129 9.73 -15.85 9.57
C ARG A 129 8.28 -16.26 9.29
N GLY A 130 7.92 -16.46 8.02
CA GLY A 130 6.63 -17.03 7.61
C GLY A 130 5.51 -16.01 7.38
N VAL A 131 5.75 -14.71 7.59
CA VAL A 131 4.74 -13.65 7.37
C VAL A 131 4.37 -13.60 5.87
N PRO A 132 3.08 -13.63 5.51
CA PRO A 132 2.64 -13.48 4.12
C PRO A 132 2.93 -12.07 3.60
N ILE A 133 3.65 -11.95 2.47
CA ILE A 133 4.05 -10.65 1.90
C ILE A 133 3.26 -10.34 0.63
N LEU A 134 2.72 -9.14 0.54
CA LEU A 134 2.23 -8.51 -0.70
C LEU A 134 3.13 -7.30 -0.99
N HIS A 135 4.07 -7.46 -1.91
CA HIS A 135 5.07 -6.43 -2.20
C HIS A 135 4.64 -5.60 -3.41
N LEU A 136 4.33 -4.33 -3.17
CA LEU A 136 3.93 -3.35 -4.17
C LEU A 136 5.11 -2.48 -4.55
N ILE A 137 5.97 -3.05 -5.38
CA ILE A 137 7.10 -2.38 -6.01
C ILE A 137 7.01 -2.59 -7.53
N PRO A 138 7.12 -1.53 -8.35
CA PRO A 138 6.99 -1.65 -9.80
C PRO A 138 8.19 -2.38 -10.41
N ILE A 139 8.00 -3.05 -11.55
CA ILE A 139 9.08 -3.48 -12.44
C ILE A 139 8.76 -3.04 -13.88
N PRO A 140 9.65 -2.32 -14.57
CA PRO A 140 10.94 -1.80 -14.08
C PRO A 140 10.78 -0.77 -12.95
N PHE A 141 11.85 -0.53 -12.18
CA PHE A 141 11.91 0.57 -11.23
C PHE A 141 11.75 1.92 -11.96
N PRO A 142 11.30 2.98 -11.26
CA PRO A 142 11.31 4.34 -11.82
C PRO A 142 12.68 4.67 -12.43
N SER A 143 12.69 5.31 -13.59
CA SER A 143 13.95 5.65 -14.28
C SER A 143 14.86 6.59 -13.49
N VAL A 144 14.30 7.27 -12.48
CA VAL A 144 14.99 8.19 -11.57
C VAL A 144 15.50 7.52 -10.28
N TRP A 145 15.21 6.24 -10.06
CA TRP A 145 15.61 5.54 -8.83
C TRP A 145 17.12 5.61 -8.59
N HIS A 146 17.52 5.97 -7.35
CA HIS A 146 18.90 6.24 -6.94
C HIS A 146 19.60 7.36 -7.72
N GLN A 147 18.83 8.33 -8.24
CA GLN A 147 19.35 9.52 -8.89
C GLN A 147 18.81 10.79 -8.22
N GLU A 148 19.46 11.92 -8.41
CA GLU A 148 19.05 13.21 -7.83
C GLU A 148 17.69 13.70 -8.38
N GLU A 149 17.29 13.16 -9.53
CA GLU A 149 16.00 13.37 -10.17
C GLU A 149 14.84 12.70 -9.43
N ASP A 150 15.08 11.78 -8.50
CA ASP A 150 14.05 11.23 -7.61
C ASP A 150 13.64 12.27 -6.55
N ASN A 151 12.93 13.27 -7.04
CA ASN A 151 12.48 14.42 -6.28
C ASN A 151 11.01 14.71 -6.62
N ARG A 152 10.49 15.80 -6.05
CA ARG A 152 9.09 16.20 -6.21
C ARG A 152 8.60 16.30 -7.66
N ASN A 153 9.49 16.62 -8.60
CA ASN A 153 9.12 16.78 -10.02
C ASN A 153 8.97 15.44 -10.74
N ALA A 154 9.54 14.34 -10.21
CA ALA A 154 9.34 13.00 -10.73
C ALA A 154 8.00 12.38 -10.30
N VAL A 155 7.30 13.00 -9.34
CA VAL A 155 6.02 12.50 -8.83
C VAL A 155 4.87 12.87 -9.77
N ASP A 156 4.22 11.85 -10.32
CA ASP A 156 2.97 11.98 -11.05
C ASP A 156 1.77 11.93 -10.10
N LEU A 157 1.22 13.10 -9.79
CA LEU A 157 0.10 13.23 -8.84
C LEU A 157 -1.16 12.46 -9.28
N THR A 158 -1.34 12.27 -10.59
CA THR A 158 -2.46 11.49 -11.14
C THR A 158 -2.34 10.01 -10.77
N THR A 159 -1.16 9.43 -10.95
CA THR A 159 -0.83 8.06 -10.55
C THR A 159 -0.98 7.90 -9.05
N VAL A 160 -0.44 8.83 -8.25
CA VAL A 160 -0.58 8.80 -6.78
C VAL A 160 -2.05 8.79 -6.33
N GLU A 161 -2.89 9.61 -6.95
CA GLU A 161 -4.33 9.65 -6.66
C GLU A 161 -5.03 8.33 -7.06
N ASN A 162 -4.69 7.77 -8.23
CA ASN A 162 -5.24 6.51 -8.69
C ASN A 162 -4.85 5.34 -7.77
N LEU A 163 -3.56 5.23 -7.40
CA LEU A 163 -3.07 4.22 -6.46
C LEU A 163 -3.71 4.38 -5.08
N SER A 164 -3.89 5.62 -4.61
CA SER A 164 -4.58 5.90 -3.35
C SER A 164 -6.02 5.39 -3.36
N LYS A 165 -6.77 5.57 -4.46
CA LYS A 165 -8.13 5.01 -4.59
C LYS A 165 -8.11 3.48 -4.55
N ILE A 166 -7.19 2.85 -5.28
CA ILE A 166 -7.06 1.37 -5.33
C ILE A 166 -6.75 0.82 -3.93
N LEU A 167 -5.77 1.41 -3.23
CA LEU A 167 -5.38 1.02 -1.88
C LEU A 167 -6.53 1.20 -0.88
N ARG A 168 -7.28 2.31 -0.97
CA ARG A 168 -8.44 2.56 -0.11
C ARG A 168 -9.55 1.52 -0.32
N VAL A 169 -9.85 1.17 -1.57
CA VAL A 169 -10.81 0.11 -1.89
C VAL A 169 -10.32 -1.22 -1.35
N PHE A 170 -9.04 -1.57 -1.57
CA PHE A 170 -8.45 -2.79 -1.06
C PHE A 170 -8.54 -2.89 0.46
N VAL A 171 -8.13 -1.87 1.21
CA VAL A 171 -8.19 -1.85 2.69
C VAL A 171 -9.64 -1.93 3.17
N ALA A 172 -10.55 -1.16 2.56
CA ALA A 172 -11.96 -1.19 2.93
C ALA A 172 -12.58 -2.58 2.72
N GLU A 173 -12.22 -3.24 1.63
CA GLU A 173 -12.69 -4.58 1.32
C GLU A 173 -12.08 -5.63 2.27
N TYR A 174 -10.78 -5.54 2.54
CA TYR A 174 -10.06 -6.46 3.45
C TYR A 174 -10.65 -6.43 4.86
N LEU A 175 -10.93 -5.21 5.36
CA LEU A 175 -11.49 -5.00 6.69
C LEU A 175 -13.02 -5.14 6.73
N HIS A 176 -13.66 -5.51 5.61
CA HIS A 176 -15.11 -5.60 5.49
C HIS A 176 -15.85 -4.33 5.95
N LEU A 177 -15.28 -3.16 5.69
CA LEU A 177 -15.84 -1.89 6.12
C LEU A 177 -17.20 -1.68 5.46
N GLN A 178 -18.24 -1.57 6.28
CA GLN A 178 -19.56 -1.20 5.81
C GLN A 178 -19.54 0.27 5.40
N ILE A 179 -19.69 0.53 4.10
CA ILE A 179 -19.92 1.90 3.63
C ILE A 179 -21.40 2.18 3.89
N SER A 180 -21.71 2.79 5.03
CA SER A 180 -23.03 3.34 5.28
C SER A 180 -23.30 4.44 4.25
N VAL A 181 -24.02 4.10 3.19
CA VAL A 181 -24.62 5.09 2.32
C VAL A 181 -25.65 5.81 3.18
N MET A 182 -25.35 7.02 3.63
CA MET A 182 -26.35 7.87 4.28
C MET A 182 -27.46 8.12 3.26
N ALA A 183 -28.50 7.31 3.32
CA ALA A 183 -29.72 7.47 2.57
C ALA A 183 -30.42 8.71 3.11
N SER A 184 -30.22 9.87 2.46
CA SER A 184 -31.18 10.96 2.61
C SER A 184 -32.46 10.54 1.92
N SER A 185 -33.48 10.28 2.72
CA SER A 185 -34.84 9.88 2.35
C SER A 185 -35.46 10.76 1.27
N SER A 186 -35.55 10.26 0.04
CA SER A 186 -36.70 10.46 -0.87
C SER A 186 -36.62 9.52 -2.09
N PRO A 187 -37.72 8.87 -2.53
CA PRO A 187 -37.65 7.56 -3.17
C PRO A 187 -37.43 7.53 -4.69
N LEU A 188 -37.11 8.65 -5.35
CA LEU A 188 -37.20 8.68 -6.82
C LEU A 188 -36.01 9.21 -7.62
N LEU A 189 -34.99 9.88 -7.08
CA LEU A 189 -33.89 10.34 -7.95
C LEU A 189 -32.62 10.79 -7.19
N ILE A 190 -31.90 9.88 -6.53
CA ILE A 190 -30.50 10.12 -6.09
C ILE A 190 -29.66 8.87 -6.37
N CYS A 191 -29.69 8.41 -7.61
CA CYS A 191 -28.60 7.60 -8.13
C CYS A 191 -27.32 8.46 -8.20
N LEU A 192 -26.27 8.01 -7.51
CA LEU A 192 -24.88 8.17 -7.93
C LEU A 192 -24.26 9.59 -8.01
N ARG A 193 -24.77 10.62 -7.29
CA ARG A 193 -24.29 12.01 -7.47
C ARG A 193 -23.55 12.70 -6.31
N ARG A 194 -23.16 12.00 -5.23
CA ARG A 194 -22.50 12.67 -4.08
C ARG A 194 -21.14 12.13 -3.63
N LEU A 195 -20.55 11.18 -4.35
CA LEU A 195 -19.14 10.80 -4.14
C LEU A 195 -18.21 11.34 -5.25
N LEU A 196 -18.76 12.12 -6.19
CA LEU A 196 -18.11 12.47 -7.46
C LEU A 196 -18.45 13.87 -7.97
N THR A 197 -18.13 14.91 -7.21
CA THR A 197 -17.99 16.26 -7.79
C THR A 197 -16.76 16.96 -7.24
N PRO A 198 -15.94 17.59 -8.09
CA PRO A 198 -14.85 18.45 -7.65
C PRO A 198 -15.48 19.78 -7.24
N SER A 199 -15.68 19.99 -5.95
CA SER A 199 -16.04 21.30 -5.44
C SER A 199 -15.32 21.51 -4.13
N ARG A 200 -14.51 22.57 -4.10
CA ARG A 200 -13.81 23.10 -2.93
C ARG A 200 -14.70 22.97 -1.70
N VAL A 201 -14.36 22.05 -0.81
CA VAL A 201 -14.81 22.13 0.58
C VAL A 201 -13.81 23.06 1.25
N LEU A 202 -14.21 24.33 1.34
CA LEU A 202 -13.63 25.27 2.27
C LEU A 202 -13.97 24.74 3.68
N LEU A 203 -13.06 23.97 4.27
CA LEU A 203 -13.08 23.75 5.70
C LEU A 203 -12.72 25.09 6.33
N HIS A 204 -13.69 25.72 6.99
CA HIS A 204 -13.44 26.84 7.88
C HIS A 204 -12.71 26.28 9.12
N MET A 205 -11.42 26.03 8.96
CA MET A 205 -10.50 25.88 10.08
C MET A 205 -10.14 27.29 10.52
N HIS A 206 -10.28 27.53 11.81
CA HIS A 206 -9.69 28.68 12.46
C HIS A 206 -8.16 28.60 12.23
N GLU A 207 -7.65 29.42 11.30
CA GLU A 207 -6.22 29.58 10.93
C GLU A 207 -5.40 30.23 12.08
N PRO A 208 -4.04 30.29 12.01
CA PRO A 208 -3.13 29.64 11.07
C PRO A 208 -1.95 28.89 11.75
N CYS A 209 -1.54 27.75 11.18
CA CYS A 209 -0.12 27.46 11.04
C CYS A 209 0.06 26.49 9.87
N THR A 210 0.17 27.06 8.68
CA THR A 210 0.48 26.35 7.46
C THR A 210 1.92 25.86 7.54
N THR A 211 2.10 24.56 7.80
CA THR A 211 3.30 23.83 7.38
C THR A 211 2.82 22.56 6.70
N THR A 212 2.59 22.67 5.40
CA THR A 212 2.42 21.49 4.55
C THR A 212 3.79 20.82 4.48
N LEU A 213 4.02 19.85 5.36
CA LEU A 213 5.21 19.03 5.35
C LEU A 213 5.13 18.10 4.14
N LEU A 214 5.66 18.56 3.00
CA LEU A 214 5.96 17.70 1.87
C LEU A 214 7.24 16.95 2.20
N LEU A 215 7.09 15.83 2.91
CA LEU A 215 8.18 14.89 3.07
C LEU A 215 8.39 14.14 1.75
N PRO A 216 9.65 13.89 1.35
CA PRO A 216 9.95 12.99 0.26
C PRO A 216 9.35 11.61 0.59
N PHE A 217 8.58 11.04 -0.35
CA PHE A 217 7.95 9.74 -0.19
C PHE A 217 8.98 8.64 -0.47
N THR A 218 9.92 8.43 0.45
CA THR A 218 10.66 7.17 0.54
C THR A 218 9.94 6.29 1.56
N THR A 219 9.34 5.19 1.09
CA THR A 219 8.60 4.14 1.84
C THR A 219 7.36 4.55 2.65
N HIS A 220 6.20 3.95 2.35
CA HIS A 220 5.02 3.94 3.23
C HIS A 220 4.56 2.49 3.38
N GLN A 221 4.70 1.87 4.56
CA GLN A 221 4.42 0.44 4.71
C GLN A 221 3.14 0.17 5.51
N TYR A 222 2.35 -0.80 5.06
CA TYR A 222 1.05 -1.13 5.63
C TYR A 222 1.06 -2.57 6.14
N VAL A 223 0.64 -2.78 7.38
CA VAL A 223 0.48 -4.12 7.94
C VAL A 223 -0.92 -4.30 8.47
N LEU A 224 -1.62 -5.29 7.94
CA LEU A 224 -2.94 -5.66 8.43
C LEU A 224 -2.75 -6.76 9.48
N TYR A 225 -3.36 -6.55 10.64
CA TYR A 225 -3.28 -7.43 11.80
C TYR A 225 -4.61 -8.10 12.06
N HIS A 226 -4.60 -9.22 12.79
CA HIS A 226 -5.77 -9.69 13.52
C HIS A 226 -5.68 -9.14 14.98
N PRO A 227 -6.55 -8.23 15.44
CA PRO A 227 -6.91 -8.15 16.85
C PRO A 227 -7.65 -9.43 17.28
N LEU A 228 -7.61 -9.75 18.56
CA LEU A 228 -8.52 -10.72 19.18
C LEU A 228 -9.15 -10.01 20.38
#